data_AF-A0A1V6B8R8-F1
#
_entry.id   AF-A0A1V6B8R8-F1
#
_cell.length_a   1.000
_cell.length_b   1.000
_cell.length_c   1.000
_cell.angle_alpha   90.00
_cell.angle_beta   90.00
_cell.angle_gamma   90.00
#
_symmetry.space_group_name_H-M   'P 1'
#
loop_
_entity.id
_entity.type
_entity.pdbx_description
1 polymer ?
#
loop_
_entity_poly.entity_id
_entity_poly.type
_entity_poly.pdbx_seq_one_letter_code
_entity_poly.pdbx_strand_id
1 'polypeptide(L)'
;MKRVMFFVFIIQSLCLGSCEKKIPSACNVENPIENIQWLKEEVEQAGTTYYHLQVYSFYFENRELLLINKEGYYWCIKDCCGNLICHQGDFEGDCSDEIIRATSDKTLIYEYNTSIYDPKK
;
A
#
# COMPACT_ATOMS: atom_id res chain seq x y z
N MET A 1 -28.61 -60.47 6.31
CA MET A 1 -28.83 -59.12 5.72
C MET A 1 -27.68 -58.23 6.14
N LYS A 2 -26.90 -57.73 5.17
CA LYS A 2 -25.64 -57.02 5.35
C LYS A 2 -25.86 -55.70 6.10
N ARG A 3 -25.36 -55.58 7.34
CA ARG A 3 -25.20 -54.29 8.01
C ARG A 3 -23.92 -53.65 7.47
N VAL A 4 -24.06 -52.85 6.42
CA VAL A 4 -22.95 -52.08 5.87
C VAL A 4 -22.70 -50.90 6.82
N MET A 5 -21.67 -51.03 7.64
CA MET A 5 -21.21 -49.97 8.52
C MET A 5 -20.32 -49.04 7.69
N PHE A 6 -20.92 -48.03 7.05
CA PHE A 6 -20.20 -46.95 6.40
C PHE A 6 -19.61 -46.03 7.48
N PHE A 7 -18.34 -46.23 7.82
CA PHE A 7 -17.55 -45.21 8.49
C PHE A 7 -17.32 -44.07 7.50
N VAL A 8 -18.17 -43.06 7.55
CA VAL A 8 -17.95 -41.81 6.84
C VAL A 8 -16.88 -41.04 7.63
N PHE A 9 -15.61 -41.32 7.34
CA PHE A 9 -14.51 -40.44 7.68
C PHE A 9 -14.65 -39.20 6.77
N ILE A 10 -15.51 -38.26 7.17
CA ILE A 10 -15.49 -36.90 6.64
C ILE A 10 -14.19 -36.30 7.16
N ILE A 11 -13.12 -36.49 6.41
CA ILE A 11 -11.92 -35.69 6.53
C ILE A 11 -12.37 -34.28 6.18
N GLN A 12 -12.71 -33.52 7.22
CA GLN A 12 -12.77 -32.07 7.20
C GLN A 12 -11.35 -31.60 6.88
N SER A 13 -11.00 -31.67 5.60
CA SER A 13 -9.91 -30.90 5.03
C SER A 13 -10.38 -29.46 5.05
N LEU A 14 -10.33 -28.87 6.25
CA LEU A 14 -10.29 -27.44 6.46
C LEU A 14 -9.16 -26.96 5.58
N CYS A 15 -9.52 -26.41 4.43
CA CYS A 15 -8.66 -25.54 3.65
C CYS A 15 -8.25 -24.41 4.59
N LEU A 16 -7.17 -24.63 5.34
CA LEU A 16 -6.32 -23.57 5.85
C LEU A 16 -5.67 -22.94 4.62
N GLY A 17 -6.49 -22.18 3.88
CA GLY A 17 -5.98 -21.17 2.98
C GLY A 17 -5.29 -20.14 3.88
N SER A 18 -4.04 -20.41 4.21
CA SER A 18 -3.12 -19.39 4.66
C SER A 18 -3.07 -18.38 3.52
N CYS A 19 -3.82 -17.30 3.65
CA CYS A 19 -3.59 -16.11 2.84
C CYS A 19 -2.16 -15.68 3.15
N GLU A 20 -1.20 -16.16 2.36
CA GLU A 20 0.11 -15.53 2.29
C GLU A 20 -0.16 -14.08 1.93
N LYS A 21 0.16 -13.17 2.85
CA LYS A 21 0.09 -11.74 2.57
C LYS A 21 1.00 -11.51 1.37
N LYS A 22 0.41 -11.17 0.22
CA LYS A 22 1.18 -10.80 -0.96
C LYS A 22 2.15 -9.70 -0.57
N ILE A 23 3.43 -9.92 -0.83
CA ILE A 23 4.45 -8.90 -0.65
C ILE A 23 4.08 -7.77 -1.62
N PRO A 24 3.91 -6.52 -1.14
CA PRO A 24 3.59 -5.41 -2.03
C PRO A 24 4.75 -5.23 -3.02
N SER A 25 4.39 -4.96 -4.26
CA SER A 25 5.33 -4.67 -5.34
C SER A 25 4.92 -3.37 -6.02
N ALA A 26 5.90 -2.53 -6.31
CA ALA A 26 5.74 -1.35 -7.15
C ALA A 26 7.09 -1.01 -7.77
N CYS A 27 7.11 -0.27 -8.86
CA CYS A 27 8.32 0.17 -9.53
C CYS A 27 9.23 -0.99 -9.96
N ASN A 28 8.62 -2.11 -10.36
CA ASN A 28 9.30 -3.38 -10.69
C ASN A 28 10.21 -3.92 -9.56
N VAL A 29 9.96 -3.54 -8.30
CA VAL A 29 10.66 -4.07 -7.14
C VAL A 29 9.67 -4.69 -6.15
N GLU A 30 10.07 -5.82 -5.58
CA GLU A 30 9.39 -6.37 -4.40
C GLU A 30 9.75 -5.54 -3.18
N ASN A 31 8.83 -5.40 -2.24
CA ASN A 31 9.02 -4.61 -1.02
C ASN A 31 9.63 -3.22 -1.29
N PRO A 32 8.92 -2.34 -2.02
CA PRO A 32 9.45 -1.05 -2.48
C PRO A 32 9.91 -0.15 -1.32
N ILE A 33 9.34 -0.30 -0.13
CA ILE A 33 9.75 0.48 1.05
C ILE A 33 11.18 0.15 1.49
N GLU A 34 11.61 -1.11 1.36
CA GLU A 34 12.97 -1.51 1.70
C GLU A 34 13.96 -1.33 0.55
N ASN A 35 13.48 -1.47 -0.69
CA ASN A 35 14.33 -1.52 -1.89
C ASN A 35 14.39 -0.22 -2.69
N ILE A 36 13.62 0.81 -2.32
CA ILE A 36 13.69 2.16 -2.90
C ILE A 36 14.17 3.15 -1.83
N GLN A 37 15.40 3.62 -1.98
CA GLN A 37 16.09 4.42 -0.95
C GLN A 37 15.32 5.69 -0.55
N TRP A 38 14.87 6.50 -1.52
CA TRP A 38 14.15 7.75 -1.20
C TRP A 38 12.80 7.48 -0.52
N LEU A 39 12.15 6.35 -0.85
CA LEU A 39 10.86 5.99 -0.28
C LEU A 39 11.02 5.50 1.16
N LYS A 40 12.11 4.76 1.43
CA LYS A 40 12.51 4.39 2.77
C LYS A 40 12.69 5.62 3.66
N GLU A 41 13.39 6.64 3.15
CA GLU A 41 13.64 7.89 3.88
C GLU A 41 12.33 8.66 4.19
N GLU A 42 11.38 8.71 3.26
CA GLU A 42 10.05 9.31 3.50
C GLU A 42 9.27 8.58 4.61
N VAL A 43 9.35 7.25 4.64
CA VAL A 43 8.70 6.42 5.66
C VAL A 43 9.37 6.59 7.03
N GLU A 44 10.70 6.58 7.08
CA GLU A 44 11.46 6.84 8.30
C GLU A 44 11.16 8.24 8.85
N GLN A 45 11.06 9.24 7.97
CA GLN A 45 10.68 10.60 8.35
C GLN A 45 9.28 10.65 8.95
N ALA A 46 8.29 9.99 8.34
CA ALA A 46 6.92 9.91 8.88
C ALA A 46 6.87 9.33 10.29
N GLY A 47 7.73 8.36 10.57
CA GLY A 47 7.92 7.78 11.91
C GLY A 47 8.35 8.81 12.97
N THR A 48 9.04 9.88 12.57
CA THR A 48 9.52 10.92 13.49
C THR A 48 8.54 12.08 13.72
N THR A 49 7.63 12.33 12.77
CA THR A 49 6.80 13.54 12.70
C THR A 49 5.33 13.30 13.04
N TYR A 50 4.95 12.06 13.37
CA TYR A 50 3.62 11.66 13.84
C TYR A 50 2.43 11.98 12.90
N TYR A 51 2.67 12.10 11.58
CA TYR A 51 1.57 12.12 10.61
C TYR A 51 1.27 10.71 10.07
N HIS A 52 -0.01 10.47 9.77
CA HIS A 52 -0.43 9.27 9.07
C HIS A 52 0.09 9.31 7.63
N LEU A 53 0.89 8.32 7.26
CA LEU A 53 1.46 8.18 5.92
C LEU A 53 0.85 6.99 5.22
N GLN A 54 0.36 7.20 4.01
CA GLN A 54 -0.03 6.14 3.10
C GLN A 54 0.74 6.27 1.79
N VAL A 55 1.19 5.14 1.26
CA VAL A 55 1.87 5.05 -0.02
C VAL A 55 1.07 4.12 -0.91
N TYR A 56 0.72 4.61 -2.09
CA TYR A 56 0.02 3.84 -3.11
C TYR A 56 0.80 3.80 -4.41
N SER A 57 0.66 2.72 -5.18
CA SER A 57 1.09 2.67 -6.58
C SER A 57 -0.09 2.74 -7.53
N PHE A 58 0.11 3.33 -8.70
CA PHE A 58 -0.89 3.35 -9.78
C PHE A 58 -0.19 3.55 -11.13
N TYR A 59 -0.89 3.25 -12.22
CA TYR A 59 -0.39 3.47 -13.58
C TYR A 59 -1.01 4.71 -14.20
N PHE A 60 -0.18 5.50 -14.87
CA PHE A 60 -0.59 6.62 -15.70
C PHE A 60 0.32 6.64 -16.93
N GLU A 61 -0.23 6.77 -18.14
CA GLU A 61 0.56 6.83 -19.39
C GLU A 61 1.66 5.74 -19.53
N ASN A 62 1.33 4.48 -19.21
CA ASN A 62 2.26 3.33 -19.25
C ASN A 62 3.48 3.42 -18.33
N ARG A 63 3.48 4.31 -17.33
CA ARG A 63 4.46 4.34 -16.26
C ARG A 63 3.78 4.12 -14.91
N GLU A 64 4.49 3.41 -14.04
CA GLU A 64 4.07 3.27 -12.65
C GLU A 64 4.52 4.49 -11.85
N LEU A 65 3.62 5.02 -11.03
CA LEU A 65 3.83 6.19 -10.19
C LEU A 65 3.44 5.86 -8.75
N LEU A 66 4.01 6.62 -7.81
CA LEU A 66 3.75 6.49 -6.39
C LEU A 66 3.04 7.74 -5.87
N LEU A 67 1.86 7.54 -5.29
CA LEU A 67 1.13 8.56 -4.54
C LEU A 67 1.55 8.47 -3.07
N ILE A 68 2.17 9.53 -2.57
CA ILE A 68 2.55 9.71 -1.18
C ILE A 68 1.49 10.61 -0.53
N ASN A 69 0.66 10.04 0.32
CA ASN A 69 -0.41 10.76 1.02
C ASN A 69 -0.04 10.96 2.49
N LYS A 70 0.17 12.21 2.90
CA LYS A 70 0.38 12.62 4.29
C LYS A 70 -0.93 13.24 4.77
N GLU A 71 -1.75 12.44 5.47
CA GLU A 71 -3.14 12.80 5.76
C GLU A 71 -3.23 14.15 6.50
N GLY A 72 -4.13 15.02 6.02
CA GLY A 72 -4.39 16.32 6.62
C GLY A 72 -3.33 17.39 6.36
N TYR A 73 -2.40 17.16 5.44
CA TYR A 73 -1.34 18.12 5.14
C TYR A 73 -1.10 18.30 3.64
N TYR A 74 -0.77 17.21 2.95
CA TYR A 74 -0.23 17.28 1.60
C TYR A 74 -0.16 15.89 0.98
N TRP A 75 -0.43 15.78 -0.31
CA TRP A 75 -0.07 14.60 -1.07
C TRP A 75 0.72 14.98 -2.32
N CYS A 76 1.60 14.05 -2.73
CA CYS A 76 2.37 14.21 -3.96
C CYS A 76 2.44 12.91 -4.75
N ILE A 77 2.67 13.08 -6.04
CA ILE A 77 2.93 11.98 -6.95
C ILE A 77 4.40 12.06 -7.35
N LYS A 78 5.13 11.00 -7.06
CA LYS A 78 6.52 10.82 -7.49
C LYS A 78 6.62 9.65 -8.44
N ASP A 79 7.63 9.66 -9.28
CA ASP A 79 7.99 8.47 -10.04
C ASP A 79 8.87 7.52 -9.23
N CYS A 80 9.18 6.37 -9.83
CA CYS A 80 10.00 5.34 -9.20
C CYS A 80 11.44 5.81 -8.86
N CYS A 81 11.92 6.86 -9.50
CA CYS A 81 13.22 7.47 -9.23
C CYS A 81 13.15 8.56 -8.15
N GLY A 82 11.95 8.88 -7.65
CA GLY A 82 11.72 9.90 -6.64
C GLY A 82 11.54 11.30 -7.22
N ASN A 83 11.44 11.45 -8.54
CA ASN A 83 11.17 12.75 -9.15
C ASN A 83 9.71 13.14 -8.88
N LEU A 84 9.52 14.38 -8.43
CA LEU A 84 8.19 14.95 -8.25
C LEU A 84 7.52 15.14 -9.62
N ILE A 85 6.33 14.55 -9.78
CA ILE A 85 5.51 14.71 -10.98
C ILE A 85 4.51 15.84 -10.79
N CYS A 86 3.81 15.81 -9.66
CA CYS A 86 2.90 16.86 -9.26
C CYS A 86 2.55 16.70 -7.78
N HIS A 87 1.85 17.68 -7.22
CA HIS A 87 1.39 17.66 -5.86
C HIS A 87 0.08 18.41 -5.66
N GLN A 88 -0.48 18.22 -4.46
CA GLN A 88 -1.61 18.97 -3.96
C GLN A 88 -1.42 19.20 -2.47
N GLY A 89 -1.42 20.46 -2.07
CA GLY A 89 -1.51 20.88 -0.67
C GLY A 89 -2.74 21.76 -0.44
N ASP A 90 -2.83 22.26 0.79
CA ASP A 90 -3.96 23.07 1.27
C ASP A 90 -4.19 24.37 0.48
N PHE A 91 -3.15 24.90 -0.18
CA PHE A 91 -3.19 26.22 -0.83
C PHE A 91 -2.77 26.22 -2.30
N GLU A 92 -2.12 25.16 -2.78
CA GLU A 92 -1.60 25.08 -4.15
C GLU A 92 -1.44 23.61 -4.59
N GLY A 93 -1.73 23.36 -5.86
CA GLY A 93 -1.52 22.06 -6.49
C GLY A 93 -1.43 22.20 -8.00
N ASP A 94 -0.59 21.39 -8.61
CA ASP A 94 -0.27 21.40 -10.04
C ASP A 94 -0.64 20.09 -10.75
N CYS A 95 -1.28 19.15 -10.03
CA CYS A 95 -1.76 17.91 -10.61
C CYS A 95 -2.90 18.13 -11.60
N SER A 96 -2.79 17.54 -12.78
CA SER A 96 -3.86 17.55 -13.78
C SER A 96 -5.05 16.68 -13.35
N ASP A 97 -6.26 16.99 -13.85
CA ASP A 97 -7.45 16.17 -13.59
C ASP A 97 -7.30 14.72 -14.11
N GLU A 98 -6.48 14.52 -15.13
CA GLU A 98 -6.19 13.19 -15.69
C GLU A 98 -5.39 12.32 -14.72
N ILE A 99 -4.31 12.87 -14.14
CA ILE A 99 -3.50 12.11 -13.19
C ILE A 99 -4.27 11.84 -11.89
N ILE A 100 -5.07 12.81 -11.43
CA ILE A 100 -5.96 12.64 -10.27
C ILE A 100 -6.95 11.51 -10.52
N ARG A 101 -7.61 11.49 -11.68
CA ARG A 101 -8.53 10.39 -12.05
C ARG A 101 -7.83 9.03 -12.06
N ALA A 102 -6.58 8.95 -12.52
CA ALA A 102 -5.81 7.70 -12.52
C ALA A 102 -5.53 7.16 -11.11
N THR A 103 -5.51 8.01 -10.07
CA THR A 103 -5.38 7.55 -8.68
C THR A 103 -6.59 6.79 -8.14
N SER A 104 -7.70 6.71 -8.88
CA SER A 104 -8.87 5.92 -8.48
C SER A 104 -8.58 4.41 -8.43
N ASP A 105 -7.73 3.91 -9.34
CA ASP A 105 -7.34 2.49 -9.44
C ASP A 105 -6.02 2.18 -8.70
N LYS A 106 -5.67 2.99 -7.70
CA LYS A 106 -4.44 2.84 -6.93
C LYS A 106 -4.43 1.60 -6.03
N THR A 107 -3.26 1.03 -5.84
CA THR A 107 -3.01 -0.10 -4.91
C THR A 107 -2.24 0.40 -3.70
N LEU A 108 -2.73 0.11 -2.49
CA LEU A 108 -2.01 0.43 -1.25
C LEU A 108 -0.77 -0.46 -1.14
N ILE A 109 0.41 0.16 -1.02
CA ILE A 109 1.68 -0.55 -0.83
C ILE A 109 2.24 -0.41 0.59
N TYR A 110 1.89 0.67 1.29
CA TYR A 110 2.31 0.88 2.67
C TYR A 110 1.38 1.84 3.41
N GLU A 111 1.19 1.61 4.70
CA GLU A 111 0.43 2.48 5.61
C GLU A 111 1.13 2.52 6.97
N TYR A 112 1.43 3.73 7.45
CA TYR A 112 1.95 4.01 8.78
C TYR A 112 0.96 4.88 9.55
N ASN A 113 0.16 4.25 10.40
CA ASN A 113 -0.84 4.92 11.22
C ASN A 113 -0.23 5.37 12.55
N THR A 114 -0.34 6.65 12.84
CA THR A 114 0.03 7.24 14.13
C THR A 114 -1.16 7.14 15.06
N SER A 115 -1.56 5.92 15.42
CA SER A 115 -2.53 5.74 16.49
C SER A 115 -1.92 6.25 17.79
N ILE A 116 -2.20 7.51 18.12
CA ILE A 116 -2.21 7.98 19.50
C ILE A 116 -3.24 7.06 20.19
N TYR A 117 -2.75 6.10 20.98
CA TYR A 117 -3.41 4.89 21.50
C TYR A 117 -3.20 3.58 20.70
N ASP A 118 -1.99 3.05 20.74
CA ASP A 118 -1.82 1.61 21.02
C ASP A 118 -1.22 1.44 22.43
N PRO A 119 -2.05 1.26 23.48
CA PRO A 119 -1.57 0.85 24.78
C PRO A 119 -1.33 -0.66 24.76
N LYS A 120 -0.24 -1.11 24.11
CA LYS A 120 0.44 -2.40 24.37
C LYS A 120 1.63 -2.61 23.41
N LYS A 121 2.80 -2.14 23.83
CA LYS A 121 4.06 -2.85 23.55
C LYS A 121 4.82 -3.05 24.85
#